data_AF-A0A950J8B0-F1
#
_entry.id   AF-A0A950J8B0-F1
#
_cell.length_a   1.000
_cell.length_b   1.000
_cell.length_c   1.000
_cell.angle_alpha   90.00
_cell.angle_beta   90.00
_cell.angle_gamma   90.00
#
_symmetry.space_group_name_H-M   'P 1'
#
loop_
_entity.id
_entity.type
_entity.pdbx_description
1 polymer ?
#
loop_
_entity_poly.entity_id
_entity_poly.type
_entity_poly.pdbx_seq_one_letter_code
_entity_poly.pdbx_strand_id
1 'polypeptide(L)' 'MLAKSSVDIVDCLQPASREAFRPEDLNAMRDALSAALSKLGLVNRNDAMVEMVARRIVRAAFAGERNPIRLTEFGAGGQQ' A
#
# COMPACT_ATOMS: atom_id res chain seq x y z
N MET A 1 1.28 18.71 -20.28
CA MET A 1 0.69 17.36 -20.04
C MET A 1 1.68 16.53 -19.23
N LEU A 2 1.60 16.52 -17.91
CA LEU A 2 2.35 15.59 -17.05
C LEU A 2 1.50 15.26 -15.82
N ALA A 3 0.43 14.50 -16.00
CA ALA A 3 -0.21 13.80 -14.89
C ALA A 3 0.46 12.43 -14.78
N LYS A 4 1.56 12.35 -14.05
CA LYS A 4 2.23 11.08 -13.73
C LYS A 4 2.73 11.13 -12.30
N SER A 5 1.84 10.92 -11.35
CA SER A 5 2.22 10.46 -10.02
C SER A 5 1.15 9.49 -9.54
N SER A 6 1.20 8.28 -10.08
CA SER A 6 0.49 7.15 -9.47
C SER A 6 1.22 6.85 -8.16
N VAL A 7 0.56 7.05 -7.02
CA VAL A 7 1.11 6.78 -5.69
C VAL A 7 1.57 5.31 -5.62
N ASP A 8 2.85 5.07 -5.31
CA ASP A 8 3.42 3.75 -5.03
C ASP A 8 3.62 3.57 -3.51
N ILE A 9 3.69 2.33 -3.04
CA ILE A 9 4.00 1.98 -1.65
C ILE A 9 5.29 2.65 -1.17
N VAL A 10 6.30 2.71 -2.04
CA VAL A 10 7.60 3.28 -1.69
C VAL A 10 7.55 4.78 -1.42
N ASP A 11 6.56 5.50 -1.97
CA ASP A 11 6.36 6.93 -1.74
C ASP A 11 5.85 7.20 -0.31
N CYS A 12 5.25 6.18 0.33
CA CYS A 12 4.76 6.23 1.70
C CYS A 12 5.82 5.81 2.75
N LEU A 13 7.01 5.36 2.31
CA LEU A 13 8.09 4.92 3.18
C LEU A 13 9.12 6.03 3.38
N GLN A 14 9.61 6.20 4.61
CA GLN A 14 10.81 6.99 4.83
C GLN A 14 12.03 6.24 4.25
N PRO A 15 13.07 6.95 3.76
CA PRO A 15 14.23 6.30 3.12
C PRO A 15 14.86 5.20 3.96
N ALA A 16 15.11 5.45 5.25
CA ALA A 16 15.68 4.47 6.18
C ALA A 16 14.77 3.24 6.39
N SER A 17 13.46 3.41 6.26
CA SER A 17 12.51 2.30 6.41
C SER A 17 12.38 1.46 5.15
N ARG A 18 12.64 2.04 3.98
CA ARG A 18 12.65 1.29 2.72
C ARG A 18 13.73 0.20 2.73
N GLU A 19 14.85 0.47 3.38
CA GLU A 19 15.95 -0.50 3.54
C GLU A 19 15.61 -1.64 4.51
N ALA A 20 14.62 -1.46 5.38
CA ALA A 20 14.16 -2.49 6.32
C ALA A 20 13.28 -3.56 5.65
N PHE A 21 12.82 -3.33 4.41
CA PHE A 21 12.01 -4.25 3.65
C PHE A 21 12.82 -4.89 2.53
N ARG A 22 12.66 -6.20 2.39
CA ARG A 22 13.22 -6.91 1.24
C ARG A 22 12.40 -6.58 -0.01
N PRO A 23 12.95 -6.77 -1.22
CA PRO A 23 12.19 -6.61 -2.47
C PRO A 23 10.90 -7.43 -2.49
N GLU A 24 10.92 -8.63 -1.91
CA GLU A 24 9.75 -9.50 -1.79
C GLU A 24 8.65 -8.87 -0.92
N ASP A 25 9.02 -8.22 0.18
CA ASP A 25 8.06 -7.53 1.06
C ASP A 25 7.43 -6.33 0.34
N LEU A 26 8.25 -5.57 -0.41
CA LEU A 26 7.77 -4.44 -1.21
C LEU A 26 6.78 -4.91 -2.29
N ASN A 27 7.03 -6.05 -2.93
CA ASN A 27 6.11 -6.63 -3.90
C ASN A 27 4.80 -7.08 -3.24
N ALA A 28 4.87 -7.76 -2.09
CA ALA A 28 3.66 -8.15 -1.36
C ALA A 28 2.80 -6.94 -0.95
N MET A 29 3.42 -5.83 -0.53
CA MET A 29 2.70 -4.58 -0.23
C MET A 29 2.08 -3.94 -1.48
N ARG A 30 2.74 -3.98 -2.64
CA ARG A 30 2.21 -3.46 -3.91
C ARG A 30 1.04 -4.28 -4.42
N ASP A 31 1.14 -5.61 -4.35
CA ASP A 31 0.05 -6.52 -4.69
C ASP A 31 -1.15 -6.27 -3.78
N ALA A 32 -0.91 -6.09 -2.48
CA ALA A 32 -1.94 -5.74 -1.52
C ALA A 32 -2.60 -4.39 -1.82
N LEU A 33 -1.83 -3.38 -2.24
CA LEU A 33 -2.36 -2.07 -2.63
C LEU A 33 -3.27 -2.21 -3.85
N SER A 34 -2.79 -2.87 -4.91
CA SER A 34 -3.58 -3.11 -6.13
C SER A 34 -4.88 -3.85 -5.83
N ALA A 35 -4.80 -4.93 -5.02
CA ALA A 35 -5.97 -5.70 -4.62
C ALA A 35 -6.94 -4.90 -3.76
N ALA A 36 -6.46 -4.08 -2.82
CA ALA A 36 -7.30 -3.24 -1.97
C ALA A 36 -8.01 -2.15 -2.79
N LEU A 37 -7.30 -1.49 -3.71
CA LEU A 37 -7.91 -0.51 -4.61
C LEU A 37 -8.99 -1.14 -5.49
N SER A 38 -8.72 -2.34 -6.03
CA SER A 38 -9.70 -3.10 -6.81
C SER A 38 -10.95 -3.44 -5.98
N LYS A 39 -10.78 -3.97 -4.76
CA LYS A 39 -11.88 -4.28 -3.83
C LYS A 39 -12.73 -3.06 -3.48
N LEU A 40 -12.10 -1.90 -3.33
CA LEU A 40 -12.79 -0.64 -3.00
C LEU A 40 -13.40 0.07 -4.23
N GLY A 41 -13.26 -0.49 -5.43
CA GLY A 41 -13.69 0.15 -6.68
C GLY A 41 -12.92 1.46 -6.96
N LEU A 42 -11.72 1.61 -6.41
CA LEU A 42 -10.84 2.78 -6.58
C LEU A 42 -10.01 2.64 -7.85
N VAL A 43 -10.69 2.60 -9.00
CA VAL A 43 -10.03 2.45 -10.32
C VAL A 43 -9.56 3.82 -10.85
N ASN A 44 -10.17 4.91 -10.38
CA ASN A 44 -9.95 6.26 -10.91
C ASN A 44 -10.24 7.34 -9.86
N ARG A 45 -9.67 7.22 -8.66
CA ARG A 45 -9.87 8.19 -7.57
C ARG A 45 -8.56 8.88 -7.21
N ASN A 46 -8.70 10.15 -6.84
CA ASN A 46 -7.68 11.08 -6.38
C ASN A 46 -6.59 10.40 -5.53
N ASP A 47 -5.35 10.83 -5.75
CA ASP A 47 -4.13 10.35 -5.10
C ASP A 47 -4.28 10.26 -3.58
N ALA A 48 -5.03 11.16 -2.94
CA ALA A 48 -5.27 11.17 -1.50
C ALA A 48 -5.94 9.87 -0.96
N MET A 49 -6.87 9.27 -1.71
CA MET A 49 -7.51 8.01 -1.29
C MET A 49 -6.57 6.82 -1.46
N VAL A 50 -5.80 6.81 -2.55
CA VAL A 50 -4.78 5.79 -2.81
C VAL A 50 -3.70 5.83 -1.74
N GLU A 51 -3.24 7.04 -1.41
CA GLU A 51 -2.26 7.30 -0.36
C GLU A 51 -2.75 6.82 1.02
N MET A 52 -4.02 7.07 1.35
CA MET A 52 -4.60 6.56 2.61
C MET A 52 -4.55 5.02 2.69
N VAL A 53 -4.87 4.31 1.59
CA VAL A 53 -4.80 2.84 1.53
C VAL A 53 -3.36 2.36 1.65
N ALA A 54 -2.43 2.97 0.91
CA ALA A 54 -1.00 2.66 0.96
C ALA A 54 -0.43 2.85 2.38
N ARG A 55 -0.78 3.94 3.07
CA ARG A 55 -0.35 4.21 4.45
C ARG A 55 -0.83 3.14 5.44
N ARG A 56 -2.04 2.57 5.27
CA ARG A 56 -2.52 1.48 6.13
C ARG A 56 -1.72 0.19 5.90
N ILE A 57 -1.45 -0.15 4.65
CA ILE A 57 -0.64 -1.31 4.28
C ILE A 57 0.77 -1.20 4.89
N VAL A 58 1.40 -0.03 4.71
CA VAL A 58 2.73 0.25 5.26
C VAL A 58 2.74 0.12 6.78
N ARG A 59 1.73 0.66 7.48
CA ARG A 59 1.62 0.51 8.95
C ARG A 59 1.50 -0.95 9.38
N ALA A 60 0.68 -1.75 8.70
CA ALA A 60 0.57 -3.18 8.97
C ALA A 60 1.90 -3.91 8.73
N ALA A 61 2.61 -3.55 7.66
CA ALA A 61 3.93 -4.09 7.38
C ALA A 61 4.96 -3.70 8.46
N PHE A 62 4.95 -2.47 8.97
CA PHE A 62 5.79 -2.11 10.11
C PHE A 62 5.44 -2.89 11.40
N ALA A 63 4.17 -3.26 11.58
CA ALA A 63 3.73 -4.10 12.68
C ALA A 63 4.12 -5.58 12.53
N GLY A 64 4.80 -5.95 11.43
CA GLY A 64 5.30 -7.31 11.20
C GLY A 64 4.45 -8.15 10.23
N GLU A 65 3.35 -7.61 9.71
CA GLU A 65 2.55 -8.35 8.72
C GLU A 65 3.28 -8.42 7.38
N ARG A 66 3.28 -9.59 6.75
CA ARG A 66 3.92 -9.84 5.43
C ARG A 66 2.99 -10.58 4.47
N ASN A 67 1.89 -11.14 4.96
CA ASN A 67 0.92 -11.83 4.14
C ASN A 67 0.15 -10.81 3.28
N PRO A 68 0.24 -10.89 1.93
CA PRO A 68 -0.40 -9.92 1.04
C PRO A 68 -1.92 -9.90 1.17
N ILE A 69 -2.56 -11.02 1.52
CA ILE A 69 -4.01 -11.08 1.75
C ILE A 69 -4.37 -10.25 2.98
N ARG A 70 -3.65 -10.42 4.09
CA ARG A 70 -3.90 -9.64 5.32
C ARG A 70 -3.59 -8.16 5.12
N LEU A 71 -2.49 -7.84 4.43
CA LEU A 71 -2.16 -6.47 4.04
C LEU A 71 -3.27 -5.82 3.22
N THR A 72 -3.90 -6.58 2.30
CA THR A 72 -5.04 -6.11 1.51
C THR A 72 -6.21 -5.72 2.40
N GLU A 73 -6.54 -6.57 3.39
CA GLU A 73 -7.62 -6.27 4.35
C GLU A 73 -7.32 -5.00 5.14
N PHE A 74 -6.11 -4.84 5.67
CA PHE A 74 -5.70 -3.61 6.35
C PHE A 74 -5.84 -2.37 5.46
N GLY A 75 -5.44 -2.46 4.18
CA GLY A 75 -5.61 -1.40 3.20
C GLY A 75 -7.08 -1.03 2.98
N ALA A 76 -7.92 -2.04 2.81
CA ALA A 76 -9.35 -1.91 2.54
C ALA A 76 -10.18 -1.48 3.78
N GLY A 77 -9.58 -1.46 4.97
CA GLY A 77 -10.28 -1.14 6.23
C GLY A 77 -10.89 -2.35 6.92
N GLY A 78 -10.54 -3.57 6.52
CA GLY A 78 -10.88 -4.82 7.19
C GLY A 78 -10.02 -5.05 8.43
N GLN A 79 -10.67 -4.91 9.59
CA GLN A 79 -10.21 -5.24 10.95
C GLN A 79 -9.40 -4.16 11.70
N GLN A 80 -10.06 -3.55 12.70
CA GLN A 80 -9.46 -2.98 13.92
C GLN A 80 -9.55 -4.04 15.03
#